data_AF-A0A2I4HPT9-F1
#
_entry.id   AF-A0A2I4HPT9-F1
#
_cell.length_a   1.000
_cell.length_b   1.000
_cell.length_c   1.000
_cell.angle_alpha   90.00
_cell.angle_beta   90.00
_cell.angle_gamma   90.00
#
_symmetry.space_group_name_H-M   'P 1'
#
loop_
_entity.id
_entity.type
_entity.pdbx_description
1 polymer ?
#
loop_
_entity_poly.entity_id
_entity_poly.type
_entity_poly.pdbx_seq_one_letter_code
_entity_poly.pdbx_strand_id
1 'polypeptide(L)'
;MEGVLILLCVFTVVGVGHYSHVVAYDYMYLVMQWPRSFCNTQPNVFRSRVPNIFTIHGLWPQNLNNAPVNCPVPILNHFHYPTLNADKVLLKTMDRIWPSLINGMPNDQFWGAQWKKHGTCTTYAQNDYFRVDCIRANFLGNITASLEAQGILVGTSSLIMFYKRAIEEQLHLIPNFACNEDSNGTPQLFEIRFCLDKAGLSFKNCSWFIPRKCSGNIAFPIP
;
A
#
# COMPACT_ATOMS: atom_id res chain seq x y z
N MET A 1 -12.64 66.47 -39.53
CA MET A 1 -13.62 65.98 -38.54
C MET A 1 -14.22 64.72 -39.15
N GLU A 2 -14.06 63.50 -38.66
CA GLU A 2 -13.48 62.99 -37.43
C GLU A 2 -12.96 61.57 -37.72
N GLY A 3 -11.80 61.20 -37.20
CA GLY A 3 -11.30 59.83 -37.29
C GLY A 3 -11.86 59.00 -36.14
N VAL A 4 -12.61 57.94 -36.45
CA VAL A 4 -13.07 56.97 -35.46
C VAL A 4 -11.97 55.92 -35.28
N LEU A 5 -11.27 55.99 -34.15
CA LEU A 5 -10.29 55.00 -33.73
C LEU A 5 -11.02 53.84 -33.02
N ILE A 6 -11.19 52.71 -33.70
CA ILE A 6 -11.77 51.51 -33.11
C ILE A 6 -10.69 50.80 -32.29
N LEU A 7 -10.77 50.95 -30.96
CA LEU A 7 -9.90 50.24 -30.02
C LEU A 7 -10.39 48.78 -29.89
N LEU A 8 -9.76 47.86 -30.62
CA LEU A 8 -9.97 46.42 -30.46
C LEU A 8 -9.31 45.96 -29.14
N CYS A 9 -10.10 45.82 -28.08
CA CYS A 9 -9.67 45.13 -26.86
C CYS A 9 -9.48 43.64 -27.17
N VAL A 10 -8.24 43.24 -27.45
CA VAL A 10 -7.84 41.83 -27.47
C VAL A 10 -7.85 41.33 -26.02
N PHE A 11 -8.94 40.69 -25.62
CA PHE A 11 -8.96 39.90 -24.40
C PHE A 11 -8.04 38.70 -24.62
N THR A 12 -6.78 38.81 -24.16
CA THR A 12 -5.94 37.63 -24.00
C THR A 12 -6.63 36.76 -22.96
N VAL A 13 -7.27 35.68 -23.41
CA VAL A 13 -7.65 34.59 -22.52
C VAL A 13 -6.35 34.02 -22.01
N VAL A 14 -5.89 34.53 -20.87
CA VAL A 14 -4.84 33.87 -20.09
C VAL A 14 -5.49 32.60 -19.58
N GLY A 15 -5.37 31.54 -20.38
CA GLY A 15 -5.69 30.20 -19.93
C GLY A 15 -4.85 29.95 -18.70
N VAL A 16 -5.48 29.99 -17.53
CA VAL A 16 -4.88 29.47 -16.30
C VAL A 16 -4.81 27.96 -16.53
N GLY A 17 -3.71 27.54 -17.15
CA GLY A 17 -3.38 26.14 -17.27
C GLY A 17 -3.30 25.60 -15.86
N HIS A 18 -4.33 24.87 -15.44
CA HIS A 18 -4.23 23.99 -14.30
C HIS A 18 -3.13 22.98 -14.65
N TYR A 19 -1.91 23.27 -14.24
CA TYR A 19 -0.81 22.31 -14.22
C TYR A 19 -1.25 21.19 -13.29
N SER A 20 -1.95 20.20 -13.84
CA SER A 20 -2.09 18.91 -13.21
C SER A 20 -0.69 18.35 -13.20
N HIS A 21 0.00 18.46 -12.05
CA HIS A 21 1.23 17.73 -11.82
C HIS A 21 0.87 16.25 -11.94
N VAL A 22 1.03 15.67 -13.12
CA VAL A 22 0.96 14.23 -13.30
C VAL A 22 2.16 13.69 -12.55
N VAL A 23 1.90 13.16 -11.36
CA VAL A 23 2.92 12.52 -10.55
C VAL A 23 3.39 11.30 -11.33
N ALA A 24 4.62 11.36 -11.83
CA ALA A 24 5.22 10.23 -12.52
C ALA A 24 5.63 9.18 -11.50
N TYR A 25 5.02 8.00 -11.60
CA TYR A 25 5.49 6.76 -11.00
C TYR A 25 5.67 5.66 -12.06
N ASP A 26 6.55 4.70 -11.79
CA ASP A 26 6.96 3.64 -12.72
C ASP A 26 6.25 2.31 -12.48
N TYR A 27 5.97 2.01 -11.21
CA TYR A 27 5.33 0.76 -10.78
C TYR A 27 4.67 0.96 -9.41
N MET A 28 4.00 -0.06 -8.87
CA MET A 28 3.42 0.00 -7.53
C MET A 28 3.89 -1.17 -6.66
N TYR A 29 4.00 -0.96 -5.36
CA TYR A 29 4.01 -2.05 -4.38
C TYR A 29 2.61 -2.27 -3.84
N LEU A 30 2.10 -3.49 -3.91
CA LEU A 30 1.07 -3.94 -2.97
C LEU A 30 1.78 -4.44 -1.71
N VAL A 31 1.59 -3.73 -0.61
CA VAL A 31 2.24 -4.03 0.66
C VAL A 31 1.30 -4.81 1.55
N MET A 32 1.65 -6.08 1.78
CA MET A 32 0.96 -6.96 2.72
C MET A 32 1.77 -7.00 4.02
N GLN A 33 1.14 -6.75 5.15
CA GLN A 33 1.78 -6.75 6.47
C GLN A 33 1.30 -7.94 7.32
N TRP A 34 2.21 -8.47 8.14
CA TRP A 34 1.86 -9.43 9.19
C TRP A 34 1.45 -8.69 10.46
N PRO A 35 0.17 -8.76 10.88
CA PRO A 35 -0.31 -7.93 11.98
C PRO A 35 0.43 -8.14 13.31
N ARG A 36 0.92 -9.35 13.59
CA ARG A 36 1.59 -9.66 14.86
C ARG A 36 2.96 -9.00 14.96
N SER A 37 3.72 -8.99 13.87
CA SER A 37 5.00 -8.26 13.80
C SER A 37 4.82 -6.75 13.88
N PHE A 38 3.66 -6.21 13.47
CA PHE A 38 3.34 -4.80 13.71
C PHE A 38 3.10 -4.56 15.21
N CYS A 39 2.24 -5.38 15.83
CA CYS A 39 1.74 -5.15 17.18
C CYS A 39 2.71 -5.50 18.32
N ASN A 40 3.64 -6.44 18.13
CA ASN A 40 4.55 -6.87 19.19
C ASN A 40 5.78 -5.96 19.38
N THR A 41 5.90 -4.90 18.59
CA THR A 41 6.98 -3.89 18.76
C THR A 41 6.68 -2.91 19.90
N GLN A 42 5.40 -2.56 20.11
CA GLN A 42 4.94 -1.70 21.21
C GLN A 42 3.57 -2.19 21.71
N PRO A 43 3.54 -3.18 22.61
CA PRO A 43 2.29 -3.86 23.02
C PRO A 43 1.19 -2.95 23.55
N ASN A 44 1.54 -1.79 24.14
CA ASN A 44 0.58 -0.83 24.70
C ASN A 44 -0.02 0.13 23.66
N VAL A 45 0.55 0.20 22.46
CA VAL A 45 0.13 1.13 21.38
C VAL A 45 -0.77 0.42 20.37
N PHE A 46 -0.65 -0.90 20.25
CA PHE A 46 -1.29 -1.66 19.19
C PHE A 46 -2.42 -2.56 19.70
N ARG A 47 -3.30 -2.98 18.79
CA ARG A 47 -4.42 -3.87 19.14
C ARG A 47 -3.90 -5.23 19.63
N SER A 48 -4.51 -5.75 20.69
CA SER A 48 -4.19 -7.07 21.25
C SER A 48 -4.79 -8.23 20.45
N ARG A 49 -5.99 -8.01 19.88
CA ARG A 49 -6.63 -8.96 18.95
C ARG A 49 -6.42 -8.48 17.53
N VAL A 50 -5.54 -9.15 16.79
CA VAL A 50 -5.32 -8.90 15.37
C VAL A 50 -5.47 -10.16 14.53
N PRO A 51 -5.78 -10.03 13.22
CA PRO A 51 -5.98 -11.18 12.35
C PRO A 51 -4.73 -12.06 12.28
N ASN A 52 -4.93 -13.38 12.17
CA ASN A 52 -3.85 -14.36 11.90
C ASN A 52 -3.68 -14.58 10.39
N ILE A 53 -3.80 -13.51 9.61
CA ILE A 53 -3.65 -13.50 8.16
C ILE A 53 -2.88 -12.23 7.79
N PHE A 54 -2.22 -12.25 6.64
CA PHE A 54 -1.69 -11.02 6.06
C PHE A 54 -2.84 -10.05 5.75
N THR A 55 -2.63 -8.79 6.13
CA THR A 55 -3.55 -7.69 5.83
C THR A 55 -2.88 -6.66 4.92
N ILE A 56 -3.67 -5.90 4.18
CA ILE A 56 -3.15 -4.80 3.38
C ILE A 56 -2.59 -3.73 4.32
N HIS A 57 -1.39 -3.24 4.02
CA HIS A 57 -0.88 -1.96 4.51
C HIS A 57 -1.23 -0.87 3.49
N GLY A 58 -0.93 -1.09 2.20
CA GLY A 58 -1.45 -0.26 1.10
C GLY A 58 -0.77 -0.50 -0.25
N LEU A 59 -1.26 0.20 -1.27
CA LEU A 59 -0.72 0.25 -2.62
C LEU A 59 0.12 1.52 -2.84
N TRP A 60 1.42 1.37 -2.95
CA TRP A 60 2.34 2.50 -2.94
C TRP A 60 2.97 2.70 -4.31
N PRO A 61 2.69 3.82 -5.00
CA PRO A 61 3.43 4.19 -6.20
C PRO A 61 4.93 4.28 -5.94
N GLN A 62 5.73 3.80 -6.87
CA GLN A 62 7.19 3.73 -6.76
C GLN A 62 7.87 4.26 -8.01
N ASN A 63 9.06 4.82 -7.81
CA ASN A 63 10.07 5.01 -8.85
C ASN A 63 11.34 4.28 -8.42
N LEU A 64 12.30 4.13 -9.34
CA LEU A 64 13.61 3.52 -9.02
C LEU A 64 14.35 4.23 -7.88
N ASN A 65 14.29 5.57 -7.86
CA ASN A 65 15.11 6.38 -6.94
C ASN A 65 14.32 7.05 -5.81
N ASN A 66 13.07 7.43 -6.04
CA ASN A 66 12.27 8.11 -5.02
C ASN A 66 10.76 7.88 -5.22
N ALA A 67 10.13 7.20 -4.26
CA ALA A 67 8.69 6.98 -4.28
C ALA A 67 7.96 8.31 -4.08
N PRO A 68 6.98 8.65 -4.95
CA PRO A 68 6.17 9.84 -4.72
C PRO A 68 5.25 9.61 -3.52
N VAL A 69 5.17 10.61 -2.65
CA VAL A 69 4.31 10.61 -1.47
C VAL A 69 3.71 11.99 -1.25
N ASN A 70 2.54 12.03 -0.60
CA ASN A 70 1.81 13.26 -0.24
C ASN A 70 1.60 14.20 -1.45
N CYS A 71 1.18 13.64 -2.58
CA CYS A 71 1.06 14.41 -3.80
C CYS A 71 -0.08 15.45 -3.69
N PRO A 72 0.15 16.68 -4.15
CA PRO A 72 -0.84 17.75 -4.05
C PRO A 72 -2.01 17.47 -4.98
N VAL A 73 -3.22 17.52 -4.44
CA VAL A 73 -4.47 17.35 -5.18
C VAL A 73 -5.48 18.42 -4.77
N PRO A 74 -6.46 18.75 -5.62
CA PRO A 74 -7.58 19.61 -5.22
C PRO A 74 -8.34 19.03 -4.03
N ILE A 75 -8.99 19.89 -3.24
CA ILE A 75 -9.75 19.48 -2.04
C ILE A 75 -10.79 18.40 -2.36
N LEU A 76 -11.41 18.44 -3.54
CA LEU A 76 -12.41 17.45 -3.97
C LEU A 76 -11.85 16.02 -4.09
N ASN A 77 -10.52 15.88 -4.22
CA ASN A 77 -9.81 14.61 -4.30
C ASN A 77 -9.19 14.20 -2.96
N HIS A 78 -9.45 14.94 -1.87
CA HIS A 78 -9.12 14.46 -0.52
C HIS A 78 -9.98 13.26 -0.13
N PHE A 79 -9.52 12.54 0.90
CA PHE A 79 -10.27 11.39 1.40
C PHE A 79 -11.68 11.82 1.83
N HIS A 80 -12.69 11.16 1.27
CA HIS A 80 -14.10 11.39 1.54
C HIS A 80 -14.79 10.08 1.92
N TYR A 81 -14.98 9.89 3.23
CA TYR A 81 -15.59 8.69 3.78
C TYR A 81 -17.03 8.45 3.28
N PRO A 82 -17.93 9.46 3.14
CA PRO A 82 -19.27 9.21 2.63
C PRO A 82 -19.30 8.57 1.23
N THR A 83 -18.37 8.96 0.34
CA THR A 83 -18.21 8.32 -0.98
C THR A 83 -17.77 6.87 -0.87
N LEU A 84 -16.84 6.57 0.05
CA LEU A 84 -16.43 5.19 0.31
C LEU A 84 -17.57 4.37 0.92
N ASN A 85 -18.29 4.94 1.89
CA ASN A 85 -19.38 4.30 2.60
C ASN A 85 -20.61 4.02 1.72
N ALA A 86 -20.79 4.75 0.62
CA ALA A 86 -21.81 4.44 -0.38
C ALA A 86 -21.54 3.09 -1.10
N ASP A 87 -20.28 2.70 -1.21
CA ASP A 87 -19.85 1.43 -1.81
C ASP A 87 -19.73 0.33 -0.73
N LYS A 88 -20.89 -0.24 -0.37
CA LYS A 88 -20.97 -1.22 0.73
C LYS A 88 -20.14 -2.49 0.51
N VAL A 89 -19.96 -2.89 -0.75
CA VAL A 89 -19.17 -4.08 -1.10
C VAL A 89 -17.69 -3.81 -0.88
N LEU A 90 -17.20 -2.67 -1.35
CA LEU A 90 -15.81 -2.27 -1.13
C LEU A 90 -15.53 -2.07 0.36
N LEU A 91 -16.40 -1.32 1.06
CA LEU A 91 -16.24 -1.06 2.49
C LEU A 91 -16.13 -2.35 3.31
N LYS A 92 -17.07 -3.29 3.12
CA LYS A 92 -17.04 -4.59 3.81
C LYS A 92 -15.78 -5.40 3.50
N THR A 93 -15.27 -5.29 2.27
CA THR A 93 -14.02 -5.97 1.88
C THR A 93 -12.83 -5.35 2.62
N MET A 94 -12.72 -4.02 2.60
CA MET A 94 -11.65 -3.29 3.29
C MET A 94 -11.66 -3.53 4.80
N ASP A 95 -12.83 -3.54 5.44
CA ASP A 95 -12.95 -3.85 6.87
C ASP A 95 -12.36 -5.21 7.25
N ARG A 96 -12.44 -6.18 6.33
CA ARG A 96 -11.92 -7.54 6.54
C ARG A 96 -10.42 -7.64 6.32
N ILE A 97 -9.91 -7.07 5.22
CA ILE A 97 -8.54 -7.33 4.75
C ILE A 97 -7.60 -6.14 4.89
N TRP A 98 -8.09 -4.97 5.29
CA TRP A 98 -7.32 -3.75 5.47
C TRP A 98 -7.63 -3.04 6.80
N PRO A 99 -7.64 -3.74 7.95
CA PRO A 99 -7.93 -3.12 9.24
C PRO A 99 -6.80 -2.18 9.69
N SER A 100 -7.16 -1.16 10.46
CA SER A 100 -6.21 -0.46 11.33
C SER A 100 -5.75 -1.39 12.46
N LEU A 101 -4.44 -1.43 12.70
CA LEU A 101 -3.83 -2.22 13.77
C LEU A 101 -3.46 -1.37 15.00
N ILE A 102 -3.58 -0.05 14.90
CA ILE A 102 -3.32 0.88 16.00
C ILE A 102 -4.52 0.85 16.96
N ASN A 103 -4.24 0.78 18.27
CA ASN A 103 -5.29 0.78 19.27
C ASN A 103 -6.04 2.11 19.25
N GLY A 104 -7.38 2.08 19.25
CA GLY A 104 -8.22 3.27 19.20
C GLY A 104 -8.27 4.01 17.86
N MET A 105 -7.47 3.63 16.85
CA MET A 105 -7.55 4.22 15.50
C MET A 105 -8.60 3.48 14.66
N PRO A 106 -9.66 4.16 14.18
CA PRO A 106 -10.63 3.62 13.24
C PRO A 106 -10.02 3.28 11.87
N ASN A 107 -10.67 2.38 11.13
CA ASN A 107 -10.18 1.95 9.82
C ASN A 107 -10.17 3.10 8.80
N ASP A 108 -11.19 3.95 8.79
CA ASP A 108 -11.31 5.08 7.88
C ASP A 108 -10.22 6.14 8.09
N GLN A 109 -9.77 6.34 9.34
CA GLN A 109 -8.61 7.19 9.60
C GLN A 109 -7.34 6.60 8.98
N PHE A 110 -7.15 5.28 9.07
CA PHE A 110 -6.01 4.61 8.44
C PHE A 110 -6.08 4.66 6.91
N TRP A 111 -7.23 4.35 6.32
CA TRP A 111 -7.44 4.43 4.88
C TRP A 111 -7.26 5.85 4.35
N GLY A 112 -7.77 6.85 5.07
CA GLY A 112 -7.56 8.26 4.73
C GLY A 112 -6.09 8.67 4.74
N ALA A 113 -5.30 8.16 5.68
CA ALA A 113 -3.86 8.38 5.72
C ALA A 113 -3.13 7.69 4.54
N GLN A 114 -3.52 6.45 4.19
CA GLN A 114 -2.97 5.75 3.01
C GLN A 114 -3.33 6.45 1.71
N TRP A 115 -4.58 6.91 1.57
CA TRP A 115 -5.02 7.70 0.42
C TRP A 115 -4.21 9.00 0.31
N LYS A 116 -4.15 9.80 1.38
CA LYS A 116 -3.43 11.09 1.38
C LYS A 116 -1.94 10.94 1.02
N LYS A 117 -1.30 9.89 1.54
CA LYS A 117 0.14 9.70 1.37
C LYS A 117 0.49 9.02 0.04
N HIS A 118 -0.30 8.06 -0.42
CA HIS A 118 0.04 7.21 -1.56
C HIS A 118 -0.99 7.28 -2.67
N GLY A 119 -2.28 7.18 -2.35
CA GLY A 119 -3.36 7.21 -3.34
C GLY A 119 -3.43 8.49 -4.17
N THR A 120 -3.19 9.66 -3.56
CA THR A 120 -3.15 10.96 -4.26
C THR A 120 -2.01 11.07 -5.28
N CYS A 121 -1.03 10.17 -5.23
CA CYS A 121 0.07 10.08 -6.20
C CYS A 121 -0.26 9.18 -7.39
N THR A 122 -1.45 8.58 -7.42
CA THR A 122 -1.93 7.75 -8.52
C THR A 122 -2.84 8.53 -9.47
N THR A 123 -3.18 7.90 -10.59
CA THR A 123 -4.22 8.40 -11.52
C THR A 123 -5.63 7.91 -11.14
N TYR A 124 -5.76 7.16 -10.05
CA TYR A 124 -7.04 6.60 -9.62
C TYR A 124 -7.90 7.62 -8.89
N ALA A 125 -9.22 7.49 -9.03
CA ALA A 125 -10.14 8.02 -8.04
C ALA A 125 -10.05 7.18 -6.74
N GLN A 126 -10.43 7.79 -5.61
CA GLN A 126 -10.32 7.17 -4.28
C GLN A 126 -10.84 5.73 -4.21
N ASN A 127 -12.09 5.49 -4.61
CA ASN A 127 -12.68 4.16 -4.48
C ASN A 127 -12.05 3.15 -5.45
N ASP A 128 -11.60 3.60 -6.63
CA ASP A 128 -10.91 2.73 -7.59
C ASP A 128 -9.54 2.32 -7.08
N TYR A 129 -8.80 3.23 -6.44
CA TYR A 129 -7.55 2.92 -5.75
C TYR A 129 -7.78 1.79 -4.74
N PHE A 130 -8.69 1.98 -3.78
CA PHE A 130 -8.97 0.95 -2.78
C PHE A 130 -9.49 -0.37 -3.37
N ARG A 131 -10.25 -0.31 -4.46
CA ARG A 131 -10.74 -1.50 -5.16
C ARG A 131 -9.60 -2.30 -5.79
N VAL A 132 -8.63 -1.63 -6.41
CA VAL A 132 -7.43 -2.27 -6.98
C VAL A 132 -6.64 -2.98 -5.88
N ASP A 133 -6.35 -2.31 -4.76
CA ASP A 133 -5.71 -2.93 -3.59
C ASP A 133 -6.41 -4.23 -3.17
N CYS A 134 -7.73 -4.16 -2.98
CA CYS A 134 -8.52 -5.31 -2.52
C CYS A 134 -8.53 -6.46 -3.52
N ILE A 135 -8.66 -6.16 -4.82
CA ILE A 135 -8.64 -7.18 -5.88
C ILE A 135 -7.28 -7.87 -5.92
N ARG A 136 -6.18 -7.11 -5.86
CA ARG A 136 -4.82 -7.67 -5.92
C ARG A 136 -4.49 -8.46 -4.66
N ALA A 137 -4.87 -7.98 -3.48
CA ALA A 137 -4.69 -8.72 -2.24
C ALA A 137 -5.47 -10.04 -2.22
N ASN A 138 -6.72 -10.04 -2.69
CA ASN A 138 -7.50 -11.29 -2.78
C ASN A 138 -6.93 -12.26 -3.82
N PHE A 139 -6.32 -11.75 -4.91
CA PHE A 139 -5.65 -12.60 -5.91
C PHE A 139 -4.45 -13.37 -5.33
N LEU A 140 -3.72 -12.79 -4.37
CA LEU A 140 -2.62 -13.48 -3.68
C LEU A 140 -3.09 -14.66 -2.80
N GLY A 141 -4.40 -14.73 -2.51
CA GLY A 141 -4.95 -15.77 -1.64
C GLY A 141 -4.45 -15.68 -0.20
N ASN A 142 -4.34 -16.83 0.46
CA ASN A 142 -3.86 -16.91 1.83
C ASN A 142 -2.33 -17.08 1.86
N ILE A 143 -1.60 -15.97 1.95
CA ILE A 143 -0.13 -15.94 2.01
C ILE A 143 0.41 -16.77 3.19
N THR A 144 -0.28 -16.80 4.33
CA THR A 144 0.12 -17.63 5.48
C THR A 144 0.11 -19.10 5.11
N ALA A 145 -0.95 -19.57 4.43
CA ALA A 145 -1.02 -20.96 3.97
C ALA A 145 0.06 -21.28 2.92
N SER A 146 0.43 -20.33 2.06
CA SER A 146 1.55 -20.50 1.13
C SER A 146 2.89 -20.70 1.85
N LEU A 147 3.14 -19.96 2.94
CA LEU A 147 4.34 -20.16 3.77
C LEU A 147 4.30 -21.50 4.51
N GLU A 148 3.16 -21.85 5.11
CA GLU A 148 2.98 -23.08 5.87
C GLU A 148 3.12 -24.34 4.99
N ALA A 149 2.64 -24.30 3.74
CA ALA A 149 2.80 -25.39 2.77
C ALA A 149 4.28 -25.73 2.48
N GLN A 150 5.20 -24.82 2.80
CA GLN A 150 6.64 -24.95 2.63
C GLN A 150 7.38 -25.13 3.97
N GLY A 151 6.64 -25.48 5.03
CA GLY A 151 7.18 -25.75 6.36
C GLY A 151 7.51 -24.49 7.18
N ILE A 152 7.17 -23.30 6.70
CA ILE A 152 7.37 -22.05 7.44
C ILE A 152 6.11 -21.78 8.27
N LEU A 153 6.09 -22.37 9.45
CA LEU A 153 4.94 -22.33 10.35
C LEU A 153 4.97 -21.07 11.21
N VAL A 154 3.78 -20.55 11.51
CA VAL A 154 3.60 -19.51 12.53
C VAL A 154 4.15 -20.00 13.87
N GLY A 155 4.95 -19.16 14.53
CA GLY A 155 5.70 -19.46 15.75
C GLY A 155 7.11 -19.97 15.57
N THR A 156 7.57 -20.10 14.32
CA THR A 156 8.92 -20.60 14.02
C THR A 156 9.82 -19.49 13.47
N SER A 157 11.11 -19.77 13.43
CA SER A 157 12.10 -18.94 12.75
C SER A 157 12.71 -19.73 11.61
N SER A 158 12.97 -19.06 10.49
CA SER A 158 13.58 -19.66 9.30
C SER A 158 14.49 -18.66 8.61
N LEU A 159 15.47 -19.15 7.84
CA LEU A 159 16.30 -18.26 7.03
C LEU A 159 15.43 -17.53 5.99
N ILE A 160 15.71 -16.25 5.76
CA ILE A 160 14.95 -15.43 4.79
C ILE A 160 14.90 -16.06 3.39
N MET A 161 15.91 -16.85 3.00
CA MET A 161 15.91 -17.57 1.73
C MET A 161 14.75 -18.57 1.59
N PHE A 162 14.31 -19.18 2.69
CA PHE A 162 13.17 -20.11 2.66
C PHE A 162 11.85 -19.37 2.47
N TYR A 163 11.66 -18.21 3.11
CA TYR A 163 10.48 -17.36 2.86
C TYR A 163 10.39 -16.94 1.40
N LYS A 164 11.51 -16.50 0.82
CA LYS A 164 11.59 -16.11 -0.60
C LYS A 164 11.20 -17.28 -1.50
N ARG A 165 11.82 -18.45 -1.28
CA ARG A 165 11.53 -19.68 -2.02
C ARG A 165 10.07 -20.09 -1.90
N ALA A 166 9.52 -20.04 -0.70
CA ALA A 166 8.15 -20.47 -0.44
C ALA A 166 7.14 -19.63 -1.24
N ILE A 167 7.31 -18.31 -1.24
CA ILE A 167 6.45 -17.42 -2.03
C ILE A 167 6.67 -17.61 -3.54
N GLU A 168 7.91 -17.78 -3.98
CA GLU A 168 8.20 -18.02 -5.40
C GLU A 168 7.60 -19.34 -5.90
N GLU A 169 7.67 -20.41 -5.12
CA GLU A 169 7.11 -21.72 -5.48
C GLU A 169 5.57 -21.74 -5.44
N GLN A 170 4.95 -21.06 -4.47
CA GLN A 170 3.49 -21.09 -4.30
C GLN A 170 2.74 -20.04 -5.13
N LEU A 171 3.34 -18.86 -5.33
CA LEU A 171 2.69 -17.74 -6.01
C LEU A 171 3.32 -17.42 -7.37
N HIS A 172 4.47 -18.00 -7.71
CA HIS A 172 5.23 -17.69 -8.93
C HIS A 172 5.59 -16.21 -9.05
N LEU A 173 5.83 -15.57 -7.92
CA LEU A 173 6.19 -14.16 -7.80
C LEU A 173 7.46 -14.00 -6.98
N ILE A 174 8.29 -13.03 -7.35
CA ILE A 174 9.47 -12.61 -6.59
C ILE A 174 9.16 -11.26 -5.92
N PRO A 175 8.67 -11.24 -4.66
CA PRO A 175 8.40 -10.01 -3.92
C PRO A 175 9.62 -9.53 -3.12
N ASN A 176 9.49 -8.32 -2.59
CA ASN A 176 10.43 -7.71 -1.67
C ASN A 176 9.98 -7.95 -0.22
N PHE A 177 10.87 -8.48 0.63
CA PHE A 177 10.59 -8.73 2.05
C PHE A 177 11.14 -7.60 2.91
N ALA A 178 10.34 -7.14 3.87
CA ALA A 178 10.78 -6.22 4.91
C ALA A 178 10.62 -6.84 6.29
N CYS A 179 11.61 -6.58 7.15
CA CYS A 179 11.65 -7.08 8.51
C CYS A 179 11.73 -5.93 9.50
N ASN A 180 11.23 -6.17 10.71
CA ASN A 180 11.45 -5.32 11.88
C ASN A 180 11.99 -6.21 13.02
N GLU A 181 12.09 -5.64 14.20
CA GLU A 181 12.46 -6.34 15.43
C GLU A 181 11.31 -6.25 16.43
N ASP A 182 11.07 -7.32 17.18
CA ASP A 182 10.13 -7.30 18.30
C ASP A 182 10.70 -6.49 19.50
N SER A 183 9.95 -6.39 20.59
CA SER A 183 10.40 -5.67 21.80
C SER A 183 11.66 -6.24 22.45
N ASN A 184 12.07 -7.47 22.09
CA ASN A 184 13.28 -8.13 22.57
C ASN A 184 14.45 -8.05 21.57
N GLY A 185 14.28 -7.39 20.43
CA GLY A 185 15.30 -7.30 19.38
C GLY A 185 15.32 -8.49 18.42
N THR A 186 14.31 -9.37 18.44
CA THR A 186 14.26 -10.53 17.54
C THR A 186 13.85 -10.10 16.13
N PRO A 187 14.67 -10.35 15.08
CA PRO A 187 14.29 -10.07 13.71
C PRO A 187 13.10 -10.92 13.27
N GLN A 188 12.08 -10.29 12.69
CA GLN A 188 10.82 -10.94 12.33
C GLN A 188 10.24 -10.41 11.02
N LEU A 189 9.43 -11.24 10.36
CA LEU A 189 8.80 -10.91 9.09
C LEU A 189 7.75 -9.83 9.31
N PHE A 190 7.95 -8.66 8.71
CA PHE A 190 7.06 -7.52 8.91
C PHE A 190 6.12 -7.31 7.72
N GLU A 191 6.68 -7.22 6.51
CA GLU A 191 5.92 -7.02 5.28
C GLU A 191 6.44 -7.89 4.14
N ILE A 192 5.54 -8.23 3.22
CA ILE A 192 5.86 -8.72 1.88
C ILE A 192 5.28 -7.73 0.88
N ARG A 193 6.14 -7.19 0.02
CA ARG A 193 5.83 -6.15 -0.96
C ARG A 193 5.86 -6.77 -2.35
N PHE A 194 4.68 -6.96 -2.93
CA PHE A 194 4.52 -7.50 -4.27
C PHE A 194 4.54 -6.36 -5.28
N CYS A 195 5.25 -6.53 -6.40
CA CYS A 195 5.32 -5.50 -7.44
C CYS A 195 4.19 -5.67 -8.43
N LEU A 196 3.57 -4.56 -8.78
CA LEU A 196 2.57 -4.44 -9.83
C LEU A 196 3.12 -3.53 -10.94
N ASP A 197 2.58 -3.66 -12.14
CA ASP A 197 2.77 -2.66 -13.19
C ASP A 197 2.28 -1.26 -12.75
N LYS A 198 2.58 -0.24 -13.57
CA LYS A 198 2.15 1.14 -13.31
C LYS A 198 0.64 1.26 -13.18
N ALA A 199 -0.13 0.42 -13.86
CA ALA A 199 -1.58 0.45 -13.78
C ALA A 199 -2.10 -0.34 -12.57
N GLY A 200 -1.26 -0.93 -11.71
CA GLY A 200 -1.74 -1.80 -10.63
C GLY A 200 -2.53 -3.01 -11.13
N LEU A 201 -2.42 -3.38 -12.41
CA LEU A 201 -3.26 -4.39 -13.04
C LEU A 201 -2.63 -5.79 -13.06
N SER A 202 -1.32 -5.86 -13.22
CA SER A 202 -0.60 -7.12 -13.37
C SER A 202 0.54 -7.19 -12.37
N PHE A 203 0.72 -8.36 -11.74
CA PHE A 203 1.92 -8.61 -10.95
C PHE A 203 3.14 -8.74 -11.85
N LYS A 204 4.28 -8.26 -11.34
CA LYS A 204 5.60 -8.41 -11.93
C LYS A 204 6.59 -8.76 -10.83
N ASN A 205 7.72 -9.35 -11.21
CA ASN A 205 8.81 -9.57 -10.27
C ASN A 205 9.39 -8.23 -9.80
N CYS A 206 9.67 -8.14 -8.50
CA CYS A 206 10.35 -7.00 -7.94
C CYS A 206 11.84 -7.00 -8.30
N SER A 207 12.39 -5.80 -8.51
CA SER A 207 13.84 -5.65 -8.70
C SER A 207 14.57 -5.61 -7.35
N TRP A 208 15.86 -5.95 -7.37
CA TRP A 208 16.69 -6.30 -6.21
C TRP A 208 17.01 -5.17 -5.20
N PHE A 209 16.47 -3.96 -5.36
CA PHE A 209 16.76 -2.87 -4.42
C PHE A 209 15.64 -2.69 -3.38
N ILE A 210 15.93 -3.02 -2.11
CA ILE A 210 14.99 -2.93 -0.99
C ILE A 210 15.61 -2.14 0.18
N PRO A 211 14.99 -1.03 0.62
CA PRO A 211 15.20 -0.46 1.94
C PRO A 211 14.54 -1.34 3.03
N ARG A 212 15.28 -1.63 4.12
CA ARG A 212 14.98 -2.61 5.20
C ARG A 212 15.19 -4.07 4.78
N LYS A 213 16.46 -4.46 4.67
CA LYS A 213 16.85 -5.82 4.32
C LYS A 213 16.54 -6.78 5.47
N CYS A 214 15.73 -7.79 5.22
CA CYS A 214 15.73 -9.00 6.03
C CYS A 214 17.07 -9.74 5.85
N SER A 215 17.68 -10.19 6.94
CA SER A 215 18.93 -10.96 6.92
C SER A 215 18.89 -12.05 7.98
N GLY A 216 19.50 -13.20 7.69
CA GLY A 216 19.59 -14.31 8.62
C GLY A 216 18.25 -15.00 8.90
N ASN A 217 18.09 -15.44 10.15
CA ASN A 217 16.88 -16.09 10.63
C ASN A 217 15.83 -15.06 11.01
N ILE A 218 14.64 -15.22 10.44
CA ILE A 218 13.50 -14.34 10.59
C ILE A 218 12.38 -15.11 11.27
N ALA A 219 11.87 -14.60 12.38
CA ALA A 219 10.72 -15.14 13.07
C ALA A 219 9.41 -14.86 12.30
N PHE A 220 8.50 -15.83 12.33
CA PHE A 220 7.10 -15.65 11.94
C PHE A 220 6.25 -15.71 13.21
N PRO A 221 6.02 -14.58 13.90
CA PRO A 221 5.51 -14.59 15.27
C PRO A 221 4.06 -15.08 15.37
N ILE A 222 3.76 -15.78 16.47
CA ILE A 222 2.41 -16.27 16.81
C ILE A 222 1.41 -15.14 17.08
N PRO A 223 0.11 -15.47 16.99
CA PRO A 223 -0.97 -14.70 17.55
C PRO A 223 -0.81 -14.34 19.02
#